data_AF-V4SUT8-F1
#
_entry.id   AF-V4SUT8-F1
#
_cell.length_a   1.000
_cell.length_b   1.000
_cell.length_c   1.000
_cell.angle_alpha   90.00
_cell.angle_beta   90.00
_cell.angle_gamma   90.00
#
_symmetry.space_group_name_H-M   'P 1'
#
loop_
_entity.id
_entity.type
_entity.pdbx_description
1 polymer ?
#
loop_
_entity_poly.entity_id
_entity_poly.type
_entity_poly.pdbx_seq_one_letter_code
_entity_poly.pdbx_strand_id
1 'polypeptide(L)'
;MSLHTISEWPCAGRVTAHAVTLSSPSPVLFLTAKAPQGALVTHVSVADSDKQSNTEPSVSNVLQDVHISAQLMEDFLELAKENTDKDLETCGVLGAFLVLYLVHLRGFVIHLMPFFPPLCNQENGTFYVTTLIIPKQDSTSSSCQALNEEDVFAIQNERSLFPMGWIHTHPSQSCFMSSVDLHTHYSYQMMVPEAFAIVLAPTDSSRSYGIFQLTEPSGMSVLKECQETGFHPHKEPADGSPIYEHCSHVYTNSNLRFEIFDLR
;
A
#
# COMPACT_ATOMS: atom_id res chain seq x y z
N MET A 1 -28.18 26.76 -23.97
CA MET A 1 -27.69 26.15 -22.72
C MET A 1 -27.06 24.82 -23.12
N SER A 2 -25.72 24.78 -23.11
CA SER A 2 -24.94 23.70 -23.70
C SER A 2 -24.73 22.57 -22.70
N LEU A 3 -25.01 21.34 -23.13
CA LEU A 3 -24.64 20.12 -22.42
C LEU A 3 -23.13 19.91 -22.59
N HIS A 4 -22.39 19.78 -21.50
CA HIS A 4 -21.01 19.28 -21.53
C HIS A 4 -21.03 17.76 -21.33
N THR A 5 -20.61 17.06 -22.37
CA THR A 5 -20.35 15.61 -22.38
C THR A 5 -19.12 15.34 -21.52
N ILE A 6 -19.28 14.52 -20.47
CA ILE A 6 -18.13 13.94 -19.76
C ILE A 6 -17.60 12.82 -20.65
N SER A 7 -16.33 12.93 -21.05
CA SER A 7 -15.63 11.99 -21.90
C SER A 7 -15.56 10.59 -21.29
N GLU A 8 -15.81 9.60 -22.14
CA GLU A 8 -15.77 8.17 -21.87
C GLU A 8 -14.37 7.71 -21.42
N TRP A 9 -14.33 6.80 -20.44
CA TRP A 9 -13.11 6.13 -19.98
C TRP A 9 -12.79 4.94 -20.93
N PRO A 10 -11.63 4.89 -21.61
CA PRO A 10 -11.39 3.92 -22.68
C PRO A 10 -11.20 2.45 -22.23
N CYS A 11 -11.10 2.17 -20.92
CA CYS A 11 -10.75 0.84 -20.42
C CYS A 11 -11.91 0.05 -19.77
N ALA A 12 -13.12 0.59 -19.72
CA ALA A 12 -14.28 -0.19 -19.31
C ALA A 12 -14.76 -1.05 -20.48
N GLY A 13 -14.26 -2.29 -20.56
CA GLY A 13 -14.89 -3.34 -21.36
C GLY A 13 -16.39 -3.36 -21.08
N ARG A 14 -17.20 -3.54 -22.12
CA ARG A 14 -18.66 -3.36 -22.13
C ARG A 14 -19.36 -4.12 -21.00
N VAL A 15 -19.54 -3.47 -19.84
CA VAL A 15 -20.37 -3.98 -18.74
C VAL A 15 -21.81 -3.56 -19.03
N THR A 16 -22.67 -4.53 -19.32
CA THR A 16 -24.12 -4.34 -19.27
C THR A 16 -24.51 -4.00 -17.84
N ALA A 17 -24.74 -2.71 -17.57
CA ALA A 17 -25.24 -2.24 -16.30
C ALA A 17 -26.69 -2.70 -16.11
N HIS A 18 -26.89 -3.76 -15.34
CA HIS A 18 -28.12 -3.86 -14.56
C HIS A 18 -27.97 -2.91 -13.38
N ALA A 19 -28.95 -2.02 -13.21
CA ALA A 19 -28.98 -1.06 -12.12
C ALA A 19 -28.90 -1.79 -10.77
N VAL A 20 -27.69 -1.83 -10.21
CA VAL A 20 -27.43 -2.24 -8.83
C VAL A 20 -26.73 -1.04 -8.21
N THR A 21 -27.46 -0.39 -7.31
CA THR A 21 -26.93 0.63 -6.40
C THR A 21 -25.89 -0.03 -5.49
N LEU A 22 -24.63 0.00 -5.91
CA LEU A 22 -23.49 -0.32 -5.06
C LEU A 22 -22.61 0.93 -5.00
N SER A 23 -22.65 1.54 -3.82
CA SER A 23 -21.80 2.62 -3.35
C SER A 23 -20.32 2.24 -3.52
N SER A 24 -19.67 2.81 -4.52
CA SER A 24 -18.22 2.86 -4.62
C SER A 24 -17.68 3.72 -3.47
N PRO A 25 -16.70 3.28 -2.67
CA PRO A 25 -16.10 4.20 -1.72
C PRO A 25 -15.17 5.14 -2.50
N SER A 26 -15.29 6.44 -2.20
CA SER A 26 -14.23 7.41 -2.48
C SER A 26 -12.98 7.00 -1.68
N PRO A 27 -11.77 7.50 -2.02
CA PRO A 27 -10.56 7.27 -1.23
C PRO A 27 -10.56 8.03 0.12
N VAL A 28 -11.74 8.28 0.69
CA VAL A 28 -11.95 8.92 1.97
C VAL A 28 -12.94 8.05 2.74
N LEU A 29 -12.45 7.43 3.83
CA LEU A 29 -13.15 6.61 4.84
C LEU A 29 -13.49 5.15 4.49
N PHE A 30 -13.13 4.22 5.40
CA PHE A 30 -13.97 3.28 6.17
C PHE A 30 -13.05 2.28 6.92
N LEU A 31 -13.15 1.95 8.22
CA LEU A 31 -14.29 1.68 9.10
C LEU A 31 -14.03 2.03 10.58
N THR A 32 -15.05 2.56 11.23
CA THR A 32 -15.24 2.50 12.69
C THR A 32 -15.54 1.07 13.13
N ALA A 33 -14.74 0.52 14.03
CA ALA A 33 -15.18 -0.56 14.93
C ALA A 33 -14.49 -0.42 16.28
N LYS A 34 -15.26 -0.06 17.32
CA LYS A 34 -14.83 -0.23 18.72
C LYS A 34 -14.83 -1.74 19.01
N ALA A 35 -13.65 -2.31 19.28
CA ALA A 35 -13.51 -3.71 19.62
C ALA A 35 -14.07 -4.01 21.04
N PRO A 36 -14.83 -5.09 21.25
CA PRO A 36 -14.90 -5.77 22.53
C PRO A 36 -13.67 -6.68 22.68
N GLN A 37 -13.15 -6.75 23.90
CA GLN A 37 -11.94 -7.48 24.27
C GLN A 37 -12.11 -8.99 24.11
N GLY A 38 -11.15 -9.62 23.42
CA GLY A 38 -10.89 -11.07 23.48
C GLY A 38 -11.10 -11.81 22.16
N ALA A 39 -10.08 -11.82 21.30
CA ALA A 39 -9.93 -12.85 20.28
C ALA A 39 -8.44 -13.13 20.03
N LEU A 40 -8.10 -14.42 19.94
CA LEU A 40 -6.76 -14.96 19.90
C LEU A 40 -6.25 -14.97 18.45
N VAL A 41 -5.08 -14.36 18.21
CA VAL A 41 -4.41 -14.29 16.90
C VAL A 41 -3.79 -15.65 16.59
N THR A 42 -4.14 -16.27 15.46
CA THR A 42 -3.52 -17.52 14.98
C THR A 42 -2.64 -17.28 13.77
N HIS A 43 -1.40 -17.76 13.86
CA HIS A 43 -0.36 -17.70 12.83
C HIS A 43 -0.62 -18.70 11.69
N VAL A 44 -0.39 -18.29 10.45
CA VAL A 44 -0.24 -19.20 9.28
C VAL A 44 1.18 -19.08 8.76
N SER A 45 1.86 -20.22 8.64
CA SER A 45 3.25 -20.36 8.16
C SER A 45 3.29 -20.71 6.68
N VAL A 46 4.19 -20.06 5.92
CA VAL A 46 4.44 -20.27 4.49
C VAL A 46 5.32 -21.51 4.26
N ALA A 47 4.97 -22.33 3.26
CA ALA A 47 5.77 -23.47 2.80
C ALA A 47 6.37 -23.22 1.41
N ASP A 48 7.57 -23.73 1.19
CA ASP A 48 8.44 -23.59 0.03
C ASP A 48 8.36 -24.86 -0.84
N SER A 49 8.17 -24.75 -2.17
CA SER A 49 8.65 -25.73 -3.17
C SER A 49 8.22 -25.40 -4.62
N ASP A 50 9.23 -25.51 -5.50
CA ASP A 50 9.19 -25.54 -6.97
C ASP A 50 8.17 -26.51 -7.59
N LYS A 51 7.46 -26.07 -8.64
CA LYS A 51 7.47 -26.70 -9.98
C LYS A 51 6.65 -25.95 -11.03
N GLN A 52 7.13 -26.12 -12.26
CA GLN A 52 6.91 -25.34 -13.47
C GLN A 52 5.75 -25.88 -14.33
N SER A 53 4.93 -25.00 -14.91
CA SER A 53 4.09 -25.34 -16.08
C SER A 53 3.81 -24.11 -16.96
N ASN A 54 3.77 -24.35 -18.28
CA ASN A 54 3.87 -23.35 -19.35
C ASN A 54 2.56 -22.58 -19.65
N THR A 55 2.65 -21.27 -19.49
CA THR A 55 2.25 -20.13 -20.36
C THR A 55 0.93 -20.13 -21.15
N GLU A 56 0.04 -19.21 -20.75
CA GLU A 56 -0.58 -18.21 -21.63
C GLU A 56 0.16 -16.87 -21.38
N PRO A 57 0.40 -15.99 -22.37
CA PRO A 57 1.05 -14.72 -22.12
C PRO A 57 0.02 -13.77 -21.46
N SER A 58 -0.13 -13.90 -20.15
CA SER A 58 -0.62 -12.78 -19.35
C SER A 58 0.32 -11.62 -19.63
N VAL A 59 -0.25 -10.42 -19.85
CA VAL A 59 0.53 -9.19 -19.82
C VAL A 59 1.25 -9.23 -18.46
N SER A 60 2.55 -9.49 -18.46
CA SER A 60 3.33 -9.36 -17.24
C SER A 60 3.29 -7.87 -16.93
N ASN A 61 2.42 -7.49 -16.00
CA ASN A 61 2.44 -6.15 -15.43
C ASN A 61 3.77 -6.04 -14.67
N VAL A 62 4.83 -5.65 -15.38
CA VAL A 62 6.13 -5.43 -14.76
C VAL A 62 5.96 -4.22 -13.88
N LEU A 63 5.96 -4.43 -12.56
CA LEU A 63 5.92 -3.36 -11.57
C LEU A 63 7.19 -2.50 -11.73
N GLN A 64 7.03 -1.19 -11.57
CA GLN A 64 8.16 -0.27 -11.57
C GLN A 64 8.99 -0.43 -10.29
N ASP A 65 10.30 -0.19 -10.41
CA ASP A 65 11.19 -0.20 -9.25
C ASP A 65 10.86 0.93 -8.27
N VAL A 66 10.88 0.62 -6.98
CA VAL A 66 10.67 1.57 -5.89
C VAL A 66 11.91 1.60 -4.99
N HIS A 67 12.50 2.77 -4.78
CA HIS A 67 13.63 2.95 -3.88
C HIS A 67 13.19 3.57 -2.55
N ILE A 68 13.62 2.96 -1.45
CA ILE A 68 13.47 3.48 -0.08
C ILE A 68 14.83 3.80 0.53
N SER A 69 14.85 4.74 1.48
CA SER A 69 16.07 5.07 2.22
C SER A 69 16.49 3.90 3.11
N ALA A 70 17.80 3.64 3.21
CA ALA A 70 18.34 2.68 4.17
C ALA A 70 18.06 3.03 5.63
N GLN A 71 17.78 4.31 5.93
CA GLN A 71 17.48 4.78 7.28
C GLN A 71 15.99 4.76 7.62
N LEU A 72 15.11 4.47 6.65
CA LEU A 72 13.66 4.59 6.83
C LEU A 72 13.13 3.79 8.03
N MET A 73 13.59 2.55 8.17
CA MET A 73 13.12 1.66 9.23
C MET A 73 13.65 2.06 10.62
N GLU A 74 14.91 2.50 10.71
CA GLU A 74 15.52 2.92 11.98
C GLU A 74 14.89 4.22 12.47
N ASP A 75 14.79 5.24 11.61
CA ASP A 75 14.20 6.53 11.94
C ASP A 75 12.72 6.38 12.33
N PHE A 76 11.97 5.50 11.65
CA PHE A 76 10.58 5.24 12.02
C PHE A 76 10.45 4.54 13.38
N LEU A 77 11.31 3.58 13.71
CA LEU A 77 11.31 2.96 15.03
C LEU A 77 11.64 3.95 16.14
N GLU A 78 12.54 4.91 15.88
CA GLU A 78 12.84 5.97 16.84
C GLU A 78 11.60 6.85 17.10
N LEU A 79 10.87 7.22 16.03
CA LEU A 79 9.62 7.99 16.14
C LEU A 79 8.48 7.22 16.84
N ALA A 80 8.43 5.90 16.65
CA ALA A 80 7.41 5.02 17.22
C ALA A 80 7.74 4.57 18.66
N LYS A 81 8.98 4.78 19.11
CA LYS A 81 9.54 4.20 20.35
C LYS A 81 8.64 4.35 21.57
N GLU A 82 8.08 5.53 21.81
CA GLU A 82 7.22 5.76 22.99
C GLU A 82 5.97 4.87 23.00
N ASN A 83 5.36 4.67 21.83
CA ASN A 83 4.21 3.80 21.68
C ASN A 83 4.63 2.33 21.74
N THR A 84 5.71 1.96 21.05
CA THR A 84 6.24 0.60 21.05
C THR A 84 6.61 0.14 22.47
N ASP A 85 7.23 1.00 23.29
CA ASP A 85 7.55 0.72 24.70
C ASP A 85 6.29 0.47 25.56
N LYS A 86 5.12 0.96 25.12
CA LYS A 86 3.81 0.77 25.76
C LYS A 86 2.97 -0.33 25.11
N ASP A 87 3.56 -1.12 24.22
CA ASP A 87 2.86 -2.14 23.42
C ASP A 87 1.71 -1.54 22.59
N LEU A 88 1.95 -0.37 21.98
CA LEU A 88 1.02 0.30 21.06
C LEU A 88 1.64 0.38 19.67
N GLU A 89 0.84 0.05 18.66
CA GLU A 89 1.25 0.19 17.26
C GLU A 89 1.37 1.66 16.87
N THR A 90 2.25 1.96 15.93
CA THR A 90 2.35 3.27 15.27
C THR A 90 2.38 3.07 13.77
N CYS A 91 1.67 3.89 12.99
CA CYS A 91 1.74 3.93 11.54
C CYS A 91 2.31 5.26 11.00
N GLY A 92 2.86 5.18 9.79
CA GLY A 92 3.24 6.29 8.94
C GLY A 92 2.91 6.01 7.47
N VAL A 93 2.73 7.06 6.69
CA VAL A 93 2.40 7.03 5.27
C VAL A 93 3.62 7.41 4.44
N LEU A 94 3.86 6.69 3.34
CA LEU A 94 5.01 6.87 2.47
C LEU A 94 4.62 7.62 1.19
N GLY A 95 5.29 8.74 0.93
CA GLY A 95 5.14 9.54 -0.28
C GLY A 95 6.34 9.39 -1.21
N ALA A 96 6.09 9.18 -2.52
CA ALA A 96 7.14 9.02 -3.52
C ALA A 96 7.05 9.99 -4.69
N PHE A 97 8.22 10.31 -5.26
CA PHE A 97 8.33 10.92 -6.59
C PHE A 97 8.54 9.85 -7.64
N LEU A 98 7.94 10.05 -8.83
CA LEU A 98 8.21 9.24 -10.00
C LEU A 98 9.23 9.94 -10.91
N VAL A 99 10.33 9.26 -11.21
CA VAL A 99 11.31 9.70 -12.20
C VAL A 99 11.10 8.90 -13.49
N LEU A 100 10.71 9.59 -14.56
CA LEU A 100 10.50 8.97 -15.88
C LEU A 100 11.79 8.96 -16.71
N TYR A 101 12.10 7.82 -17.32
CA TYR A 101 13.16 7.74 -18.32
C TYR A 101 12.63 8.20 -19.67
N LEU A 102 12.79 9.49 -19.98
CA LEU A 102 12.49 10.02 -21.31
C LEU A 102 13.48 9.45 -22.33
N VAL A 103 13.05 8.46 -23.11
CA VAL A 103 13.78 8.05 -24.31
C VAL A 103 13.80 9.24 -25.26
N HIS A 104 14.99 9.76 -25.52
CA HIS A 104 15.22 11.01 -26.24
C HIS A 104 14.73 10.94 -27.70
N LEU A 105 13.45 11.23 -27.95
CA LEU A 105 12.97 11.59 -29.29
C LEU A 105 13.38 13.04 -29.56
N ARG A 106 14.53 13.20 -30.22
CA ARG A 106 15.04 14.41 -30.89
C ARG A 106 14.19 15.68 -30.71
N GLY A 107 14.58 16.54 -29.76
CA GLY A 107 14.44 17.99 -29.90
C GLY A 107 13.19 18.69 -29.35
N PHE A 108 12.37 18.07 -28.50
CA PHE A 108 11.27 18.78 -27.82
C PHE A 108 11.31 18.53 -26.31
N VAL A 109 11.62 19.56 -25.52
CA VAL A 109 11.51 19.54 -24.06
C VAL A 109 10.07 19.92 -23.72
N ILE A 110 9.25 18.95 -23.35
CA ILE A 110 7.91 19.20 -22.83
C ILE A 110 8.05 19.39 -21.32
N HIS A 111 7.87 20.63 -20.84
CA HIS A 111 7.66 20.89 -19.43
C HIS A 111 6.26 20.37 -19.05
N LEU A 112 6.19 19.17 -18.47
CA LEU A 112 4.93 18.63 -17.93
C LEU A 112 4.76 19.11 -16.50
N MET A 113 3.75 19.96 -16.29
CA MET A 113 3.17 20.21 -14.97
C MET A 113 2.46 18.93 -14.46
N PRO A 114 2.30 18.74 -13.13
CA PRO A 114 1.78 17.50 -12.57
C PRO A 114 0.26 17.45 -12.78
N PHE A 115 -0.16 16.95 -13.93
CA PHE A 115 -1.49 16.37 -14.09
C PHE A 115 -1.30 14.89 -13.80
N PHE A 116 -1.91 14.36 -12.74
CA PHE A 116 -1.97 12.91 -12.49
C PHE A 116 -2.61 12.25 -13.71
N PRO A 117 -1.86 11.64 -14.64
CA PRO A 117 -2.47 10.89 -15.72
C PRO A 117 -3.08 9.63 -15.08
N PRO A 118 -4.12 9.02 -15.67
CA PRO A 118 -4.51 7.68 -15.28
C PRO A 118 -3.28 6.77 -15.36
N LEU A 119 -2.98 6.06 -14.27
CA LEU A 119 -1.80 5.21 -14.04
C LEU A 119 -1.62 4.05 -15.05
N CYS A 120 -2.43 3.99 -16.10
CA CYS A 120 -2.23 3.05 -17.18
C CYS A 120 -1.09 3.54 -18.10
N ASN A 121 0.02 2.80 -18.08
CA ASN A 121 1.17 2.84 -19.00
C ASN A 121 2.32 3.82 -18.67
N GLN A 122 2.78 3.87 -17.42
CA GLN A 122 4.12 4.38 -17.12
C GLN A 122 5.15 3.24 -17.25
N GLU A 123 5.36 2.76 -18.49
CA GLU A 123 6.22 1.59 -18.75
C GLU A 123 7.73 1.82 -18.54
N ASN A 124 8.16 2.94 -17.94
CA ASN A 124 9.58 3.26 -17.84
C ASN A 124 9.91 4.34 -16.78
N GLY A 125 9.58 4.08 -15.52
CA GLY A 125 9.89 4.97 -14.40
C GLY A 125 10.43 4.26 -13.17
N THR A 126 11.01 5.04 -12.26
CA THR A 126 11.45 4.56 -10.95
C THR A 126 10.86 5.48 -9.88
N PHE A 127 10.22 4.88 -8.88
CA PHE A 127 9.72 5.60 -7.72
C PHE A 127 10.81 5.77 -6.67
N TYR A 128 10.85 6.93 -6.03
CA TYR A 128 11.73 7.23 -4.91
C TYR A 128 10.88 7.70 -3.74
N VAL A 129 10.82 6.90 -2.68
CA VAL A 129 10.16 7.28 -1.42
C VAL A 129 11.03 8.33 -0.73
N THR A 130 10.48 9.55 -0.66
CA THR A 130 11.20 10.75 -0.18
C THR A 130 10.48 11.43 0.96
N THR A 131 9.30 10.94 1.35
CA THR A 131 8.49 11.55 2.40
C THR A 131 7.91 10.46 3.29
N LEU A 132 8.11 10.59 4.60
CA LEU A 132 7.43 9.84 5.64
C LEU A 132 6.51 10.80 6.40
N ILE A 133 5.23 10.49 6.45
CA ILE A 133 4.23 11.30 7.18
C ILE A 133 3.76 10.47 8.37
N ILE A 134 3.91 10.98 9.59
CA ILE A 134 3.34 10.37 10.79
C ILE A 134 2.02 11.09 11.08
N PRO A 135 0.86 10.50 10.76
CA PRO A 135 -0.41 11.15 11.01
C PRO A 135 -0.72 11.15 12.50
N LYS A 136 -1.65 12.03 12.90
CA LYS A 136 -2.43 11.80 14.12
C LYS A 136 -3.05 10.41 14.02
N GLN A 137 -3.11 9.67 15.11
CA GLN A 137 -3.56 8.29 15.04
C GLN A 137 -4.13 7.81 16.36
N ASP A 138 -5.12 6.93 16.27
CA ASP A 138 -5.62 6.13 17.38
C ASP A 138 -4.93 4.76 17.35
N SER A 139 -4.14 4.48 18.37
CA SER A 139 -3.31 3.27 18.48
C SER A 139 -3.80 2.31 19.56
N THR A 140 -3.76 1.03 19.25
CA THR A 140 -3.93 -0.09 20.19
C THR A 140 -2.74 -1.04 20.07
N SER A 141 -2.73 -2.13 20.84
CA SER A 141 -1.69 -3.16 20.74
C SER A 141 -1.75 -4.01 19.48
N SER A 142 -2.79 -3.86 18.66
CA SER A 142 -3.01 -4.67 17.45
C SER A 142 -3.57 -3.88 16.26
N SER A 143 -3.61 -2.55 16.35
CA SER A 143 -4.06 -1.69 15.26
C SER A 143 -3.60 -0.25 15.47
N CYS A 144 -3.31 0.45 14.37
CA CYS A 144 -3.13 1.89 14.35
C CYS A 144 -3.96 2.52 13.22
N GLN A 145 -4.84 3.45 13.57
CA GLN A 145 -5.71 4.13 12.61
C GLN A 145 -5.30 5.59 12.47
N ALA A 146 -4.94 6.00 11.25
CA ALA A 146 -4.71 7.41 10.94
C ALA A 146 -6.00 8.23 11.14
N LEU A 147 -5.84 9.37 11.79
CA LEU A 147 -6.84 10.42 11.97
C LEU A 147 -6.47 11.59 11.06
N ASN A 148 -7.46 12.39 10.68
CA ASN A 148 -7.26 13.58 9.87
C ASN A 148 -6.50 13.28 8.54
N GLU A 149 -6.95 12.27 7.80
CA GLU A 149 -6.35 11.89 6.51
C GLU A 149 -6.30 13.05 5.49
N GLU A 150 -7.13 14.08 5.67
CA GLU A 150 -7.08 15.32 4.88
C GLU A 150 -5.73 16.06 4.98
N ASP A 151 -5.07 16.02 6.14
CA ASP A 151 -3.76 16.64 6.34
C ASP A 151 -2.66 15.85 5.59
N VAL A 152 -2.76 14.52 5.61
CA VAL A 152 -1.87 13.62 4.84
C VAL A 152 -2.05 13.88 3.34
N PHE A 153 -3.29 13.94 2.89
CA PHE A 153 -3.62 14.24 1.49
C PHE A 153 -3.12 15.63 1.08
N ALA A 154 -3.26 16.64 1.94
CA ALA A 154 -2.78 17.99 1.66
C ALA A 154 -1.27 18.01 1.40
N ILE A 155 -0.48 17.34 2.25
CA ILE A 155 0.98 17.24 2.07
C ILE A 155 1.32 16.51 0.78
N GLN A 156 0.68 15.37 0.51
CA GLN A 156 0.93 14.59 -0.71
C GLN A 156 0.59 15.40 -1.96
N ASN A 157 -0.56 16.08 -1.97
CA ASN A 157 -1.00 16.87 -3.11
C ASN A 157 -0.13 18.12 -3.32
N GLU A 158 0.17 18.87 -2.28
CA GLU A 158 1.03 20.08 -2.36
C GLU A 158 2.41 19.73 -2.91
N ARG A 159 2.94 18.57 -2.54
CA ARG A 159 4.26 18.08 -2.97
C ARG A 159 4.22 17.19 -4.20
N SER A 160 3.04 16.96 -4.80
CA SER A 160 2.84 16.07 -5.95
C SER A 160 3.42 14.66 -5.74
N LEU A 161 3.20 14.11 -4.55
CA LEU A 161 3.68 12.79 -4.13
C LEU A 161 2.64 11.71 -4.44
N PHE A 162 3.12 10.54 -4.87
CA PHE A 162 2.30 9.34 -4.96
C PHE A 162 2.17 8.67 -3.57
N PRO A 163 0.99 8.17 -3.19
CA PRO A 163 0.78 7.43 -1.94
C PRO A 163 1.37 6.02 -2.08
N MET A 164 2.69 5.93 -1.94
CA MET A 164 3.46 4.74 -2.33
C MET A 164 3.30 3.56 -1.38
N GLY A 165 2.74 3.78 -0.20
CA GLY A 165 2.59 2.74 0.80
C GLY A 165 2.54 3.29 2.20
N TRP A 166 2.77 2.40 3.15
CA TRP A 166 2.72 2.70 4.57
C TRP A 166 3.67 1.80 5.36
N ILE A 167 3.97 2.22 6.58
CA ILE A 167 4.85 1.53 7.51
C ILE A 167 4.19 1.50 8.88
N HIS A 168 4.22 0.37 9.57
CA HIS A 168 3.74 0.27 10.94
C HIS A 168 4.56 -0.69 11.79
N THR A 169 4.39 -0.57 13.11
CA THR A 169 5.02 -1.46 14.08
C THR A 169 4.07 -2.55 14.56
N HIS A 170 4.58 -3.76 14.73
CA HIS A 170 4.08 -4.81 15.60
C HIS A 170 4.98 -4.87 16.86
N PRO A 171 4.64 -4.17 17.96
CA PRO A 171 5.52 -4.05 19.11
C PRO A 171 5.91 -5.39 19.73
N SER A 172 4.96 -6.32 19.81
CA SER A 172 5.13 -7.64 20.44
C SER A 172 4.84 -8.82 19.51
N GLN A 173 4.13 -8.58 18.40
CA GLN A 173 3.72 -9.62 17.47
C GLN A 173 4.85 -9.97 16.49
N SER A 174 4.76 -11.14 15.87
CA SER A 174 5.67 -11.50 14.77
C SER A 174 5.48 -10.58 13.56
N CYS A 175 6.45 -10.59 12.64
CA CYS A 175 6.34 -9.87 11.38
C CYS A 175 5.40 -10.62 10.40
N PHE A 176 4.17 -10.13 10.19
CA PHE A 176 3.20 -10.63 9.19
C PHE A 176 2.18 -9.53 8.87
N MET A 177 1.36 -9.72 7.83
CA MET A 177 0.22 -8.84 7.54
C MET A 177 -1.04 -9.36 8.24
N SER A 178 -1.60 -8.58 9.17
CA SER A 178 -2.86 -8.86 9.84
C SER A 178 -4.07 -8.71 8.90
N SER A 179 -5.25 -9.20 9.29
CA SER A 179 -6.49 -8.96 8.52
C SER A 179 -6.76 -7.47 8.31
N VAL A 180 -6.51 -6.64 9.33
CA VAL A 180 -6.66 -5.18 9.22
C VAL A 180 -5.64 -4.63 8.23
N ASP A 181 -4.38 -5.08 8.30
CA ASP A 181 -3.30 -4.62 7.41
C ASP A 181 -3.60 -4.97 5.95
N LEU A 182 -4.15 -6.16 5.69
CA LEU A 182 -4.54 -6.60 4.35
C LEU A 182 -5.61 -5.67 3.77
N HIS A 183 -6.65 -5.36 4.53
CA HIS A 183 -7.72 -4.45 4.10
C HIS A 183 -7.22 -3.01 3.91
N THR A 184 -6.37 -2.51 4.81
CA THR A 184 -5.74 -1.20 4.65
C THR A 184 -4.89 -1.17 3.38
N HIS A 185 -4.06 -2.19 3.18
CA HIS A 185 -3.14 -2.24 2.05
C HIS A 185 -3.86 -2.42 0.71
N TYR A 186 -5.00 -3.14 0.67
CA TYR A 186 -5.85 -3.26 -0.51
C TYR A 186 -6.20 -1.89 -1.11
N SER A 187 -6.58 -0.92 -0.28
CA SER A 187 -6.89 0.44 -0.77
C SER A 187 -5.68 1.12 -1.41
N TYR A 188 -4.47 0.96 -0.85
CA TYR A 188 -3.25 1.50 -1.43
C TYR A 188 -2.93 0.84 -2.78
N GLN A 189 -2.93 -0.50 -2.84
CA GLN A 189 -2.54 -1.24 -4.04
C GLN A 189 -3.57 -1.12 -5.19
N MET A 190 -4.86 -0.90 -4.86
CA MET A 190 -5.88 -0.55 -5.84
C MET A 190 -5.64 0.81 -6.50
N MET A 191 -5.04 1.76 -5.76
CA MET A 191 -4.72 3.08 -6.28
C MET A 191 -3.37 3.11 -6.98
N VAL A 192 -2.35 2.46 -6.43
CA VAL A 192 -0.98 2.43 -6.95
C VAL A 192 -0.53 0.96 -6.97
N PRO A 193 -0.44 0.30 -8.13
CA PRO A 193 -0.09 -1.11 -8.23
C PRO A 193 1.24 -1.48 -7.56
N GLU A 194 2.20 -0.56 -7.57
CA GLU A 194 3.51 -0.72 -6.95
C GLU A 194 3.49 -0.51 -5.42
N ALA A 195 2.34 -0.21 -4.81
CA ALA A 195 2.27 0.09 -3.38
C ALA A 195 2.74 -1.07 -2.51
N PHE A 196 3.35 -0.74 -1.36
CA PHE A 196 3.84 -1.74 -0.42
C PHE A 196 3.52 -1.36 1.04
N ALA A 197 3.56 -2.36 1.93
CA ALA A 197 3.40 -2.22 3.36
C ALA A 197 4.66 -2.70 4.09
N ILE A 198 5.22 -1.88 4.98
CA ILE A 198 6.34 -2.29 5.85
C ILE A 198 5.80 -2.61 7.24
N VAL A 199 6.04 -3.84 7.71
CA VAL A 199 5.77 -4.25 9.09
C VAL A 199 7.09 -4.32 9.84
N LEU A 200 7.25 -3.54 10.90
CA LEU A 200 8.40 -3.62 11.81
C LEU A 200 8.03 -4.41 13.07
N ALA A 201 8.73 -5.50 13.35
CA ALA A 201 8.49 -6.37 14.50
C ALA A 201 9.75 -6.46 15.38
N PRO A 202 10.04 -5.43 16.22
CA PRO A 202 11.30 -5.33 16.96
C PRO A 202 11.56 -6.49 17.94
N THR A 203 10.51 -7.16 18.42
CA THR A 203 10.63 -8.32 19.33
C THR A 203 10.70 -9.66 18.61
N ASP A 204 10.47 -9.70 17.30
CA ASP A 204 10.52 -10.93 16.52
C ASP A 204 11.97 -11.33 16.25
N SER A 205 12.43 -12.35 16.97
CA SER A 205 13.78 -12.90 16.82
C SER A 205 14.06 -13.54 15.45
N SER A 206 13.02 -13.88 14.68
CA SER A 206 13.15 -14.53 13.37
C SER A 206 13.22 -13.52 12.23
N ARG A 207 12.43 -12.44 12.32
CA ARG A 207 12.31 -11.42 11.28
C ARG A 207 11.89 -10.08 11.89
N SER A 208 12.84 -9.17 12.01
CA SER A 208 12.61 -7.84 12.62
C SER A 208 11.78 -6.90 11.74
N TYR A 209 11.66 -7.16 10.44
CA TYR A 209 10.77 -6.44 9.54
C TYR A 209 10.44 -7.23 8.27
N GLY A 210 9.40 -6.81 7.56
CA GLY A 210 9.03 -7.33 6.25
C GLY A 210 8.42 -6.24 5.38
N ILE A 211 8.59 -6.36 4.07
CA ILE A 211 8.04 -5.46 3.05
C ILE A 211 7.11 -6.28 2.18
N PHE A 212 5.82 -5.98 2.22
CA PHE A 212 4.77 -6.84 1.68
C PHE A 212 3.91 -6.14 0.64
N GLN A 213 3.38 -6.92 -0.29
CA GLN A 213 2.32 -6.56 -1.23
C GLN A 213 1.24 -7.64 -1.26
N LEU A 214 0.03 -7.29 -1.69
CA LEU A 214 -0.98 -8.28 -2.02
C LEU A 214 -0.63 -8.98 -3.33
N THR A 215 -0.92 -10.27 -3.41
CA THR A 215 -0.77 -10.99 -4.67
C THR A 215 -1.85 -10.53 -5.65
N GLU A 216 -1.45 -10.27 -6.89
CA GLU A 216 -2.35 -9.86 -7.98
C GLU A 216 -2.38 -10.95 -9.06
N PRO A 217 -3.57 -11.43 -9.48
CA PRO A 217 -4.90 -10.99 -9.06
C PRO A 217 -5.45 -11.67 -7.80
N SER A 218 -4.79 -12.72 -7.31
CA SER A 218 -5.39 -13.71 -6.41
C SER A 218 -5.76 -13.14 -5.03
N GLY A 219 -4.81 -12.53 -4.31
CA GLY A 219 -5.06 -11.90 -3.01
C GLY A 219 -5.94 -10.67 -3.10
N MET A 220 -5.72 -9.83 -4.12
CA MET A 220 -6.54 -8.65 -4.41
C MET A 220 -8.02 -9.01 -4.65
N SER A 221 -8.29 -10.12 -5.34
CA SER A 221 -9.66 -10.61 -5.57
C SER A 221 -10.33 -11.08 -4.28
N VAL A 222 -9.60 -11.77 -3.38
CA VAL A 222 -10.13 -12.23 -2.09
C VAL A 222 -10.60 -11.05 -1.22
N LEU A 223 -9.80 -9.98 -1.17
CA LEU A 223 -10.11 -8.80 -0.36
C LEU A 223 -11.23 -7.97 -0.99
N LYS A 224 -11.26 -7.84 -2.31
CA LYS A 224 -12.34 -7.17 -3.05
C LYS A 224 -13.73 -7.75 -2.75
N GLU A 225 -13.82 -9.06 -2.59
CA GLU A 225 -15.07 -9.78 -2.33
C GLU A 225 -15.44 -9.87 -0.84
N CYS A 226 -14.52 -9.48 0.05
CA CYS A 226 -14.74 -9.54 1.48
C CYS A 226 -15.73 -8.46 1.94
N GLN A 227 -16.66 -8.86 2.82
CA GLN A 227 -17.69 -7.98 3.42
C GLN A 227 -17.69 -8.09 4.95
N GLU A 228 -16.68 -8.74 5.53
CA GLU A 228 -16.56 -8.95 6.97
C GLU A 228 -15.98 -7.70 7.66
N THR A 229 -16.22 -7.58 8.96
CA THR A 229 -15.76 -6.42 9.76
C THR A 229 -15.04 -6.90 11.01
N GLY A 230 -14.09 -6.09 11.50
CA GLY A 230 -13.21 -6.49 12.60
C GLY A 230 -12.16 -7.52 12.16
N PHE A 231 -11.46 -8.14 13.12
CA PHE A 231 -10.45 -9.16 12.83
C PHE A 231 -11.11 -10.48 12.39
N HIS A 232 -10.79 -10.93 11.18
CA HIS A 232 -11.33 -12.18 10.63
C HIS A 232 -10.31 -12.89 9.74
N PRO A 233 -10.39 -14.23 9.62
CA PRO A 233 -9.57 -14.97 8.66
C PRO A 233 -10.09 -14.79 7.23
N HIS A 234 -9.19 -14.87 6.25
CA HIS A 234 -9.55 -14.91 4.84
C HIS A 234 -9.46 -16.33 4.28
N LYS A 235 -10.31 -16.63 3.29
CA LYS A 235 -10.21 -17.88 2.53
C LYS A 235 -8.95 -17.88 1.69
N GLU A 236 -8.34 -19.05 1.53
CA GLU A 236 -7.25 -19.23 0.59
C GLU A 236 -7.74 -18.95 -0.85
N PRO A 237 -6.95 -18.23 -1.66
CA PRO A 237 -7.19 -18.09 -3.09
C PRO A 237 -7.40 -19.44 -3.80
N ALA A 238 -8.21 -19.44 -4.85
CA ALA A 238 -8.59 -20.66 -5.57
C ALA A 238 -7.41 -21.38 -6.24
N ASP A 239 -6.33 -20.66 -6.52
CA ASP A 239 -5.08 -21.17 -7.10
C ASP A 239 -4.07 -21.66 -6.06
N GLY A 240 -4.37 -21.54 -4.76
CA GLY A 240 -3.49 -21.91 -3.66
C GLY A 240 -2.34 -20.92 -3.41
N SER A 241 -2.32 -19.77 -4.09
CA SER A 241 -1.35 -18.71 -3.82
C SER A 241 -1.62 -18.05 -2.45
N PRO A 242 -0.61 -17.46 -1.78
CA PRO A 242 -0.85 -16.68 -0.58
C PRO A 242 -1.59 -15.38 -0.93
N ILE A 243 -2.31 -14.80 0.04
CA ILE A 243 -3.02 -13.51 -0.16
C ILE A 243 -2.04 -12.35 -0.31
N TYR A 244 -0.87 -12.45 0.30
CA TYR A 244 0.19 -11.46 0.24
C TYR A 244 1.55 -12.14 0.15
N GLU A 245 2.53 -11.41 -0.35
CA GLU A 245 3.90 -11.87 -0.56
C GLU A 245 4.90 -10.76 -0.25
N HIS A 246 6.19 -11.09 -0.23
CA HIS A 246 7.23 -10.06 -0.10
C HIS A 246 7.36 -9.27 -1.41
N CYS A 247 7.53 -7.95 -1.31
CA CYS A 247 7.78 -7.11 -2.48
C CYS A 247 9.12 -7.43 -3.12
N SER A 248 9.13 -7.68 -4.42
CA SER A 248 10.35 -7.93 -5.20
C SER A 248 10.87 -6.69 -5.93
N HIS A 249 10.06 -5.63 -6.03
CA HIS A 249 10.35 -4.38 -6.73
C HIS A 249 10.79 -3.24 -5.80
N VAL A 250 10.98 -3.49 -4.49
CA VAL A 250 11.42 -2.48 -3.51
C VAL A 250 12.90 -2.66 -3.18
N TYR A 251 13.68 -1.60 -3.41
CA TYR A 251 15.14 -1.59 -3.22
C TYR A 251 15.56 -0.58 -2.17
N THR A 252 16.49 -0.99 -1.31
CA THR A 252 17.08 -0.10 -0.31
C THR A 252 18.23 0.71 -0.94
N ASN A 253 18.24 2.03 -0.68
CA ASN A 253 19.25 2.95 -1.21
C ASN A 253 19.87 3.79 -0.07
N SER A 254 21.15 3.60 0.19
CA SER A 254 21.90 4.32 1.24
C SER A 254 22.12 5.81 0.96
N ASN A 255 21.99 6.24 -0.30
CA ASN A 255 22.14 7.65 -0.69
C ASN A 255 20.80 8.40 -0.75
N LEU A 256 19.67 7.68 -0.68
CA LEU A 256 18.36 8.28 -0.70
C LEU A 256 18.05 8.89 0.66
N ARG A 257 17.74 10.19 0.66
CA ARG A 257 17.25 10.92 1.83
C ARG A 257 15.74 11.09 1.70
N PHE A 258 15.09 11.21 2.85
CA PHE A 258 13.67 11.48 2.94
C PHE A 258 13.40 12.55 4.01
N GLU A 259 12.26 13.21 3.89
CA GLU A 259 11.75 14.18 4.85
C GLU A 259 10.68 13.54 5.74
N ILE A 260 10.61 13.99 6.98
CA ILE A 260 9.65 13.50 7.98
C ILE A 260 8.67 14.62 8.32
N PHE A 261 7.38 14.32 8.21
CA PHE A 261 6.28 15.19 8.61
C PHE A 261 5.55 14.53 9.77
N ASP A 262 5.85 14.96 11.00
CA ASP A 262 5.16 14.48 12.20
C ASP A 262 3.98 15.39 12.54
N LEU A 263 2.76 14.84 12.45
CA LEU A 263 1.49 15.56 12.64
C LEU A 263 0.81 15.26 13.98
N ARG A 264 1.41 14.42 14.83
CA ARG A 264 0.82 13.94 16.09
C ARG A 264 0.47 15.05 17.07
#